data_AF-A0A8X7Y440-F1
#
_entry.id   AF-A0A8X7Y440-F1
#
_cell.length_a   1.000
_cell.length_b   1.000
_cell.length_c   1.000
_cell.angle_alpha   90.00
_cell.angle_beta   90.00
_cell.angle_gamma   90.00
#
_symmetry.space_group_name_H-M   'P 1'
#
loop_
_entity.id
_entity.type
_entity.pdbx_description
1 polymer ?
#
loop_
_entity_poly.entity_id
_entity_poly.type
_entity_poly.pdbx_seq_one_letter_code
_entity_poly.pdbx_strand_id
1 'polypeptide(L)'
;MRKFTLKRLCTYLRKEEKEESEISYSANGSEDSAYSQLLLEQDHYQKSSEELSILLKKSEVEREVNCEDCRVARTRIHELEAKVKEMTDEFLETGKIREKLTHVLSELKATEEEILSMETQLATAREVNLKALAEAELMATAANMEKKRSEELVKHVAELNEAILVLKLASIEAEKEKCMVLSDKDARLELGMEMAAQAQEQVEDMKKRLEIIQELENKLLAKSVLVDSLQAELNQASELVSSSNKTVSDAVKDLNQLKADLIVKERDNSDQTFYFGALETELNQSELSAAEARTGSVKSGLYLAVQQLAVEAEAAERENQRLKGFDKVTEESEDFGLMHTDQYQKYSCQDVEAFQKNESNAESVKRRNENDRNITISLEEYEFLIRKVEKAGEFLRRESSNMSITSENKYESQLLKKELEIAIEKNRELRTRLEQAVTRAEAAEKAKTTLEDQQKRRQEQKQRIKAAIVGLREESTSREFSSSTYESAPKEHQPLGKVLNMKF
;
A
#
# COMPACT_ATOMS: atom_id res chain seq x y z
N MET A 1 -180.44 -110.10 120.45
CA MET A 1 -180.76 -110.07 121.90
C MET A 1 -180.06 -108.88 122.54
N ARG A 2 -180.83 -108.06 123.27
CA ARG A 2 -180.50 -107.34 124.52
C ARG A 2 -179.04 -106.85 124.69
N LYS A 3 -178.84 -105.52 124.70
CA LYS A 3 -178.70 -104.68 125.92
C LYS A 3 -177.57 -105.16 126.84
N PHE A 4 -176.45 -104.43 126.89
CA PHE A 4 -175.88 -103.81 128.11
C PHE A 4 -174.51 -103.20 127.77
N THR A 5 -174.45 -101.88 127.60
CA THR A 5 -173.40 -100.94 128.07
C THR A 5 -173.57 -99.60 127.33
N LEU A 6 -174.61 -98.86 127.72
CA LEU A 6 -175.02 -97.57 127.15
C LEU A 6 -174.84 -96.43 128.18
N LYS A 7 -173.74 -96.44 128.94
CA LYS A 7 -173.52 -95.44 130.01
C LYS A 7 -172.07 -95.05 130.30
N ARG A 8 -171.17 -95.26 129.33
CA ARG A 8 -169.78 -94.75 129.36
C ARG A 8 -169.37 -94.09 128.04
N LEU A 9 -170.36 -93.53 127.35
CA LEU A 9 -170.24 -92.87 126.04
C LEU A 9 -170.79 -91.43 126.04
N CYS A 10 -171.05 -90.83 127.22
CA CYS A 10 -171.56 -89.45 127.32
C CYS A 10 -170.60 -88.44 128.00
N THR A 11 -169.38 -88.83 128.37
CA THR A 11 -168.41 -87.90 128.99
C THR A 11 -167.04 -87.85 128.31
N TYR A 12 -166.79 -88.68 127.29
CA TYR A 12 -165.59 -88.55 126.45
C TYR A 12 -165.86 -87.88 125.08
N LEU A 13 -167.11 -87.87 124.59
CA LEU A 13 -167.53 -87.13 123.38
C LEU A 13 -167.94 -85.67 123.67
N ARG A 14 -167.31 -85.03 124.66
CA ARG A 14 -167.51 -83.59 124.93
C ARG A 14 -166.19 -82.87 125.23
N LYS A 15 -165.07 -83.49 124.85
CA LYS A 15 -163.70 -83.00 125.10
C LYS A 15 -162.78 -82.95 123.88
N GLU A 16 -163.20 -83.39 122.69
CA GLU A 16 -162.43 -83.17 121.45
C GLU A 16 -163.16 -82.30 120.41
N GLU A 17 -164.49 -82.12 120.50
CA GLU A 17 -165.22 -81.05 119.77
C GLU A 17 -164.97 -79.63 120.35
N LYS A 18 -163.93 -79.47 121.18
CA LYS A 18 -163.52 -78.19 121.77
C LYS A 18 -162.04 -77.84 121.51
N GLU A 19 -161.35 -78.62 120.66
CA GLU A 19 -160.03 -78.28 120.11
C GLU A 19 -160.06 -78.02 118.59
N GLU A 20 -161.20 -78.29 117.91
CA GLU A 20 -161.41 -77.97 116.49
C GLU A 20 -162.05 -76.58 116.23
N SER A 21 -162.29 -75.76 117.27
CA SER A 21 -162.90 -74.43 117.12
C SER A 21 -162.03 -73.24 117.56
N GLU A 22 -160.72 -73.42 117.73
CA GLU A 22 -159.79 -72.35 118.15
C GLU A 22 -158.46 -72.29 117.35
N ILE A 23 -158.37 -72.98 116.20
CA ILE A 23 -157.24 -72.90 115.25
C ILE A 23 -157.72 -72.45 113.84
N SER A 24 -158.95 -71.91 113.73
CA SER A 24 -159.51 -71.43 112.45
C SER A 24 -159.49 -69.90 112.27
N TYR A 25 -158.81 -69.16 113.16
CA TYR A 25 -158.83 -67.69 113.16
C TYR A 25 -157.48 -66.99 113.44
N SER A 26 -156.33 -67.63 113.14
CA SER A 26 -155.02 -66.96 113.25
C SER A 26 -153.96 -67.33 112.19
N ALA A 27 -154.25 -68.23 111.23
CA ALA A 27 -153.28 -68.62 110.19
C ALA A 27 -153.41 -67.81 108.88
N ASN A 28 -154.56 -67.19 108.60
CA ASN A 28 -154.77 -66.37 107.40
C ASN A 28 -154.22 -64.93 107.53
N GLY A 29 -153.72 -64.53 108.71
CA GLY A 29 -153.06 -63.24 108.94
C GLY A 29 -151.51 -63.31 108.94
N SER A 30 -150.94 -64.50 109.12
CA SER A 30 -149.47 -64.70 109.03
C SER A 30 -149.03 -65.05 107.61
N GLU A 31 -149.88 -65.72 106.83
CA GLU A 31 -149.68 -65.88 105.39
C GLU A 31 -149.81 -64.54 104.68
N ASP A 32 -150.78 -63.69 105.03
CA ASP A 32 -150.88 -62.32 104.47
C ASP A 32 -149.75 -61.39 104.93
N SER A 33 -149.22 -61.53 106.16
CA SER A 33 -148.05 -60.76 106.62
C SER A 33 -146.75 -61.23 105.98
N ALA A 34 -146.54 -62.55 105.87
CA ALA A 34 -145.39 -63.11 105.18
C ALA A 34 -145.48 -62.82 103.67
N TYR A 35 -146.67 -62.88 103.07
CA TYR A 35 -146.91 -62.50 101.68
C TYR A 35 -146.71 -61.00 101.46
N SER A 36 -147.16 -60.13 102.36
CA SER A 36 -146.91 -58.68 102.31
C SER A 36 -145.42 -58.35 102.50
N GLN A 37 -144.73 -59.06 103.38
CA GLN A 37 -143.29 -58.90 103.62
C GLN A 37 -142.47 -59.44 102.44
N LEU A 38 -142.89 -60.55 101.85
CA LEU A 38 -142.31 -61.10 100.63
C LEU A 38 -142.60 -60.20 99.42
N LEU A 39 -143.76 -59.52 99.37
CA LEU A 39 -144.05 -58.49 98.39
C LEU A 39 -143.13 -57.26 98.56
N LEU A 40 -142.91 -56.82 99.81
CA LEU A 40 -141.98 -55.73 100.11
C LEU A 40 -140.54 -56.11 99.77
N GLU A 41 -140.13 -57.34 100.03
CA GLU A 41 -138.82 -57.86 99.68
C GLU A 41 -138.66 -57.99 98.16
N GLN A 42 -139.70 -58.46 97.47
CA GLN A 42 -139.76 -58.51 96.01
C GLN A 42 -139.69 -57.10 95.41
N ASP A 43 -140.42 -56.12 95.95
CA ASP A 43 -140.37 -54.71 95.55
C ASP A 43 -138.99 -54.10 95.81
N HIS A 44 -138.34 -54.45 96.93
CA HIS A 44 -136.97 -54.03 97.23
C HIS A 44 -135.95 -54.63 96.26
N TYR A 45 -136.04 -55.92 95.95
CA TYR A 45 -135.18 -56.56 94.95
C TYR A 45 -135.46 -56.02 93.55
N GLN A 46 -136.72 -55.71 93.24
CA GLN A 46 -137.08 -55.08 91.98
C GLN A 46 -136.46 -53.69 91.87
N LYS A 47 -136.59 -52.84 92.90
CA LYS A 47 -135.94 -51.51 92.96
C LYS A 47 -134.42 -51.60 92.87
N SER A 48 -133.81 -52.51 93.63
CA SER A 48 -132.35 -52.73 93.59
C SER A 48 -131.88 -53.22 92.21
N SER A 49 -132.66 -54.09 91.57
CA SER A 49 -132.42 -54.57 90.21
C SER A 49 -132.57 -53.44 89.18
N GLU A 50 -133.57 -52.57 89.33
CA GLU A 50 -133.77 -51.38 88.50
C GLU A 50 -132.61 -50.38 88.66
N GLU A 51 -132.15 -50.12 89.88
CA GLU A 51 -130.99 -49.26 90.17
C GLU A 51 -129.69 -49.83 89.58
N LEU A 52 -129.43 -51.13 89.78
CA LEU A 52 -128.27 -51.81 89.18
C LEU A 52 -128.36 -51.80 87.66
N SER A 53 -129.55 -51.94 87.08
CA SER A 53 -129.77 -51.83 85.63
C SER A 53 -129.48 -50.42 85.12
N ILE A 54 -129.86 -49.36 85.86
CA ILE A 54 -129.51 -47.97 85.54
C ILE A 54 -128.00 -47.75 85.63
N LEU A 55 -127.34 -48.21 86.70
CA LEU A 55 -125.89 -48.11 86.86
C LEU A 55 -125.13 -48.87 85.78
N LEU A 56 -125.60 -50.07 85.40
CA LEU A 56 -125.04 -50.87 84.32
C LEU A 56 -125.17 -50.13 82.99
N LYS A 57 -126.36 -49.60 82.67
CA LYS A 57 -126.57 -48.76 81.46
C LYS A 57 -125.68 -47.53 81.45
N LYS A 58 -125.52 -46.85 82.59
CA LYS A 58 -124.63 -45.69 82.72
C LYS A 58 -123.16 -46.08 82.49
N SER A 59 -122.70 -47.16 83.10
CA SER A 59 -121.35 -47.71 82.93
C SER A 59 -121.09 -48.17 81.50
N GLU A 60 -122.09 -48.74 80.83
CA GLU A 60 -122.02 -49.12 79.42
C GLU A 60 -121.85 -47.91 78.50
N VAL A 61 -122.63 -46.85 78.71
CA VAL A 61 -122.48 -45.57 77.98
C VAL A 61 -121.10 -44.96 78.25
N GLU A 62 -120.63 -44.94 79.50
CA GLU A 62 -119.30 -44.42 79.86
C GLU A 62 -118.17 -45.23 79.21
N ARG A 63 -118.29 -46.56 79.18
CA ARG A 63 -117.36 -47.45 78.47
C ARG A 63 -117.36 -47.19 76.97
N GLU A 64 -118.53 -46.95 76.36
CA GLU A 64 -118.63 -46.62 74.93
C GLU A 64 -117.96 -45.28 74.62
N VAL A 65 -118.20 -44.24 75.43
CA VAL A 65 -117.51 -42.94 75.34
C VAL A 65 -116.00 -43.12 75.47
N ASN A 66 -115.53 -43.86 76.48
CA ASN A 66 -114.10 -44.11 76.68
C ASN A 66 -113.48 -44.90 75.52
N CYS A 67 -114.20 -45.86 74.93
CA CYS A 67 -113.77 -46.59 73.74
C CYS A 67 -113.64 -45.66 72.53
N GLU A 68 -114.60 -44.74 72.35
CA GLU A 68 -114.57 -43.76 71.27
C GLU A 68 -113.42 -42.76 71.47
N ASP A 69 -113.21 -42.25 72.67
CA ASP A 69 -112.07 -41.39 73.01
C ASP A 69 -110.74 -42.10 72.76
N CYS A 70 -110.61 -43.38 73.13
CA CYS A 70 -109.44 -44.19 72.82
C CYS A 70 -109.24 -44.36 71.31
N ARG A 71 -110.33 -44.52 70.55
CA ARG A 71 -110.29 -44.64 69.09
C ARG A 71 -109.79 -43.33 68.46
N VAL A 72 -110.36 -42.20 68.86
CA VAL A 72 -109.94 -40.86 68.43
C VAL A 72 -108.48 -40.61 68.78
N ALA A 73 -108.06 -40.95 70.01
CA ALA A 73 -106.68 -40.81 70.46
C ALA A 73 -105.70 -41.65 69.63
N ARG A 74 -106.03 -42.91 69.30
CA ARG A 74 -105.19 -43.76 68.44
C ARG A 74 -105.07 -43.18 67.03
N THR A 75 -106.18 -42.74 66.44
CA THR A 75 -106.15 -42.09 65.11
C THR A 75 -105.23 -40.86 65.15
N ARG A 76 -105.33 -40.05 66.20
CA ARG A 76 -104.47 -38.87 66.37
C ARG A 76 -103.00 -39.22 66.56
N ILE A 77 -102.69 -40.27 67.32
CA ILE A 77 -101.32 -40.78 67.47
C ILE A 77 -100.76 -41.19 66.11
N HIS A 78 -101.50 -41.97 65.32
CA HIS A 78 -101.05 -42.39 64.00
C HIS A 78 -100.85 -41.22 63.03
N GLU A 79 -101.72 -40.21 63.05
CA GLU A 79 -101.52 -38.96 62.30
C GLU A 79 -100.23 -38.24 62.70
N LEU A 80 -99.95 -38.16 64.01
CA LEU A 80 -98.74 -37.51 64.53
C LEU A 80 -97.48 -38.32 64.20
N GLU A 81 -97.52 -39.65 64.32
CA GLU A 81 -96.42 -40.55 63.93
C GLU A 81 -96.11 -40.41 62.44
N ALA A 82 -97.14 -40.36 61.59
CA ALA A 82 -96.98 -40.14 60.14
C ALA A 82 -96.33 -38.77 59.86
N LYS A 83 -96.78 -37.70 60.52
CA LYS A 83 -96.18 -36.37 60.39
C LYS A 83 -94.73 -36.31 60.88
N VAL A 84 -94.39 -36.97 61.99
CA VAL A 84 -93.02 -37.05 62.49
C VAL A 84 -92.13 -37.78 61.50
N LYS A 85 -92.63 -38.85 60.88
CA LYS A 85 -91.90 -39.58 59.84
C LYS A 85 -91.67 -38.70 58.60
N GLU A 86 -92.70 -38.02 58.10
CA GLU A 86 -92.60 -37.08 56.99
C GLU A 86 -91.57 -35.97 57.27
N MET A 87 -91.64 -35.34 58.44
CA MET A 87 -90.63 -34.34 58.85
C MET A 87 -89.22 -34.93 58.91
N THR A 88 -89.07 -36.17 59.37
CA THR A 88 -87.76 -36.85 59.43
C THR A 88 -87.20 -37.07 58.03
N ASP A 89 -88.03 -37.50 57.08
CA ASP A 89 -87.64 -37.69 55.69
C ASP A 89 -87.27 -36.35 55.03
N GLU A 90 -88.02 -35.27 55.30
CA GLU A 90 -87.70 -33.90 54.87
C GLU A 90 -86.35 -33.41 55.45
N PHE A 91 -86.07 -33.68 56.72
CA PHE A 91 -84.79 -33.33 57.34
C PHE A 91 -83.62 -34.09 56.70
N LEU A 92 -83.81 -35.36 56.34
CA LEU A 92 -82.80 -36.16 55.65
C LEU A 92 -82.52 -35.61 54.25
N GLU A 93 -83.56 -35.26 53.47
CA GLU A 93 -83.38 -34.63 52.16
C GLU A 93 -82.72 -33.24 52.26
N THR A 94 -83.11 -32.44 53.26
CA THR A 94 -82.44 -31.15 53.56
C THR A 94 -80.96 -31.36 53.92
N GLY A 95 -80.63 -32.45 54.63
CA GLY A 95 -79.25 -32.87 54.90
C GLY A 95 -78.47 -33.17 53.63
N LYS A 96 -79.03 -33.99 52.73
CA LYS A 96 -78.41 -34.33 51.42
C LYS A 96 -78.21 -33.10 50.54
N ILE A 97 -79.17 -32.16 50.52
CA ILE A 97 -79.06 -30.90 49.77
C ILE A 97 -77.93 -30.05 50.34
N ARG A 98 -77.81 -29.95 51.67
CA ARG A 98 -76.74 -29.22 52.34
C ARG A 98 -75.35 -29.80 52.02
N GLU A 99 -75.21 -31.12 52.01
CA GLU A 99 -73.97 -31.79 51.64
C GLU A 99 -73.57 -31.50 50.19
N LYS A 100 -74.53 -31.59 49.25
CA LYS A 100 -74.31 -31.20 47.85
C LYS A 100 -73.90 -29.73 47.73
N LEU A 101 -74.54 -28.83 48.48
CA LEU A 101 -74.19 -27.41 48.48
C LEU A 101 -72.77 -27.17 49.01
N THR A 102 -72.37 -27.87 50.09
CA THR A 102 -71.00 -27.77 50.62
C THR A 102 -69.95 -28.30 49.64
N HIS A 103 -70.27 -29.36 48.89
CA HIS A 103 -69.39 -29.89 47.88
C HIS A 103 -69.20 -28.90 46.72
N VAL A 104 -70.29 -28.34 46.17
CA VAL A 104 -70.23 -27.31 45.11
C VAL A 104 -69.45 -26.06 45.56
N LEU A 105 -69.62 -25.63 46.82
CA LEU A 105 -68.85 -24.51 47.37
C LEU A 105 -67.35 -24.82 47.44
N SER A 106 -66.97 -26.05 47.78
CA SER A 106 -65.55 -26.45 47.80
C SER A 106 -64.94 -26.51 46.41
N GLU A 107 -65.69 -26.98 45.39
CA GLU A 107 -65.25 -26.98 43.99
C GLU A 107 -65.13 -25.56 43.43
N LEU A 108 -66.10 -24.69 43.74
CA LEU A 108 -66.05 -23.29 43.35
C LEU A 108 -64.82 -22.60 43.94
N LYS A 109 -64.51 -22.85 45.21
CA LYS A 109 -63.32 -22.29 45.86
C LYS A 109 -62.02 -22.82 45.24
N ALA A 110 -61.95 -24.11 44.92
CA ALA A 110 -60.78 -24.69 44.25
C ALA A 110 -60.55 -24.09 42.85
N THR A 111 -61.62 -23.93 42.06
CA THR A 111 -61.53 -23.30 40.74
C THR A 111 -61.18 -21.81 40.81
N GLU A 112 -61.64 -21.09 41.85
CA GLU A 112 -61.24 -19.70 42.11
C GLU A 112 -59.72 -19.60 42.41
N GLU A 113 -59.18 -20.49 43.23
CA GLU A 113 -57.74 -20.57 43.52
C GLU A 113 -56.91 -20.90 42.26
N GLU A 114 -57.41 -21.79 41.39
CA GLU A 114 -56.77 -22.10 40.10
C GLU A 114 -56.78 -20.89 39.14
N ILE A 115 -57.89 -20.15 39.06
CA ILE A 115 -57.99 -18.93 38.25
C ILE A 115 -56.97 -17.89 38.74
N LEU A 116 -56.89 -17.64 40.05
CA LEU A 116 -55.92 -16.71 40.63
C LEU A 116 -54.48 -17.13 40.32
N SER A 117 -54.17 -18.43 40.42
CA SER A 117 -52.85 -18.95 40.02
C SER A 117 -52.55 -18.67 38.54
N MET A 118 -53.50 -18.95 37.64
CA MET A 118 -53.34 -18.66 36.20
C MET A 118 -53.18 -17.16 35.91
N GLU A 119 -53.92 -16.29 36.60
CA GLU A 119 -53.81 -14.84 36.46
C GLU A 119 -52.41 -14.34 36.86
N THR A 120 -51.85 -14.85 37.96
CA THR A 120 -50.49 -14.50 38.39
C THR A 120 -49.45 -14.97 37.38
N GLN A 121 -49.57 -16.21 36.86
CA GLN A 121 -48.68 -16.71 35.81
C GLN A 121 -48.76 -15.84 34.54
N LEU A 122 -49.96 -15.46 34.13
CA LEU A 122 -50.18 -14.61 32.97
C LEU A 122 -49.60 -13.19 33.18
N ALA A 123 -49.71 -12.63 34.39
CA ALA A 123 -49.08 -11.36 34.74
C ALA A 123 -47.54 -11.45 34.66
N THR A 124 -46.93 -12.49 35.21
CA THR A 124 -45.47 -12.70 35.13
C THR A 124 -45.00 -12.90 33.69
N ALA A 125 -45.74 -13.68 32.88
CA ALA A 125 -45.43 -13.88 31.47
C ALA A 125 -45.50 -12.58 30.66
N ARG A 126 -46.49 -11.71 30.94
CA ARG A 126 -46.59 -10.38 30.33
C ARG A 126 -45.41 -9.49 30.72
N GLU A 127 -45.01 -9.50 31.98
CA GLU A 127 -43.85 -8.72 32.44
C GLU A 127 -42.55 -9.17 31.76
N VAL A 128 -42.32 -10.48 31.65
CA VAL A 128 -41.16 -11.04 30.94
C VAL A 128 -41.19 -10.66 29.45
N ASN A 129 -42.35 -10.74 28.80
CA ASN A 129 -42.50 -10.34 27.40
C ASN A 129 -42.22 -8.83 27.19
N LEU A 130 -42.67 -7.96 28.11
CA LEU A 130 -42.36 -6.53 28.05
C LEU A 130 -40.86 -6.24 28.22
N LYS A 131 -40.19 -6.96 29.14
CA LYS A 131 -38.73 -6.86 29.30
C LYS A 131 -37.98 -7.30 28.05
N ALA A 132 -38.35 -8.45 27.48
CA ALA A 132 -37.74 -8.95 26.25
C ALA A 132 -37.97 -8.00 25.06
N LEU A 133 -39.15 -7.37 24.97
CA LEU A 133 -39.45 -6.38 23.93
C LEU A 133 -38.61 -5.10 24.09
N ALA A 134 -38.46 -4.59 25.31
CA ALA A 134 -37.59 -3.44 25.59
C ALA A 134 -36.12 -3.72 25.26
N GLU A 135 -35.61 -4.92 25.59
CA GLU A 135 -34.27 -5.35 25.21
C GLU A 135 -34.09 -5.45 23.68
N ALA A 136 -35.10 -5.98 22.97
CA ALA A 136 -35.09 -6.05 21.51
C ALA A 136 -35.11 -4.66 20.86
N GLU A 137 -35.87 -3.70 21.39
CA GLU A 137 -35.86 -2.30 20.94
C GLU A 137 -34.49 -1.65 21.15
N LEU A 138 -33.86 -1.85 22.31
CA LEU A 138 -32.50 -1.36 22.57
C LEU A 138 -31.48 -1.97 21.59
N MET A 139 -31.53 -3.28 21.34
CA MET A 139 -30.66 -3.94 20.37
C MET A 139 -30.90 -3.42 18.95
N ALA A 140 -32.15 -3.18 18.55
CA ALA A 140 -32.50 -2.63 17.24
C ALA A 140 -31.95 -1.20 17.05
N THR A 141 -32.05 -0.35 18.08
CA THR A 141 -31.47 1.01 18.02
C THR A 141 -29.95 0.98 17.92
N ALA A 142 -29.28 0.09 18.67
CA ALA A 142 -27.83 -0.11 18.59
C ALA A 142 -27.40 -0.60 17.20
N ALA A 143 -28.10 -1.58 16.63
CA ALA A 143 -27.83 -2.10 15.29
C ALA A 143 -28.01 -1.01 14.22
N ASN A 144 -29.02 -0.14 14.34
CA ASN A 144 -29.23 0.97 13.40
C ASN A 144 -28.12 2.04 13.48
N MET A 145 -27.63 2.34 14.69
CA MET A 145 -26.50 3.26 14.86
C MET A 145 -25.21 2.67 14.27
N GLU A 146 -24.98 1.37 14.44
CA GLU A 146 -23.82 0.69 13.85
C GLU A 146 -23.91 0.64 12.32
N LYS A 147 -25.09 0.39 11.77
CA LYS A 147 -25.35 0.48 10.32
C LYS A 147 -24.97 1.86 9.78
N LYS A 148 -25.42 2.96 10.40
CA LYS A 148 -25.07 4.33 9.98
C LYS A 148 -23.56 4.59 10.02
N ARG A 149 -22.87 4.16 11.08
CA ARG A 149 -21.41 4.27 11.16
C ARG A 149 -20.71 3.50 10.04
N SER A 150 -21.19 2.30 9.72
CA SER A 150 -20.63 1.51 8.63
C SER A 150 -20.84 2.16 7.26
N GLU A 151 -22.00 2.80 7.04
CA GLU A 151 -22.29 3.57 5.81
C GLU A 151 -21.38 4.80 5.68
N GLU A 152 -21.14 5.53 6.77
CA GLU A 152 -20.19 6.65 6.83
C GLU A 152 -18.75 6.20 6.55
N LEU A 153 -18.32 5.07 7.12
CA LEU A 153 -17.00 4.49 6.86
C LEU A 153 -16.83 4.10 5.38
N VAL A 154 -17.85 3.49 4.76
CA VAL A 154 -17.81 3.16 3.32
C VAL A 154 -17.68 4.43 2.47
N LYS A 155 -18.39 5.51 2.83
CA LYS A 155 -18.27 6.80 2.14
C LYS A 155 -16.84 7.36 2.23
N HIS A 156 -16.23 7.35 3.41
CA HIS A 156 -14.83 7.80 3.59
C HIS A 156 -13.82 6.94 2.84
N VAL A 157 -14.02 5.62 2.78
CA VAL A 157 -13.17 4.73 1.97
C VAL A 157 -13.30 5.09 0.47
N ALA A 158 -14.49 5.42 -0.02
CA ALA A 158 -14.69 5.86 -1.39
C ALA A 158 -13.98 7.20 -1.68
N GLU A 159 -14.13 8.20 -0.80
CA GLU A 159 -13.45 9.51 -0.90
C GLU A 159 -11.92 9.36 -0.91
N LEU A 160 -11.38 8.50 -0.05
CA LEU A 160 -9.94 8.22 0.01
C LEU A 160 -9.43 7.51 -1.25
N ASN A 161 -10.20 6.57 -1.79
CA ASN A 161 -9.86 5.91 -3.05
C ASN A 161 -9.86 6.89 -4.24
N GLU A 162 -10.81 7.82 -4.29
CA GLU A 162 -10.84 8.89 -5.29
C GLU A 162 -9.62 9.81 -5.17
N ALA A 163 -9.27 10.24 -3.95
CA ALA A 163 -8.07 11.04 -3.71
C ALA A 163 -6.77 10.32 -4.13
N ILE A 164 -6.67 9.02 -3.87
CA ILE A 164 -5.54 8.19 -4.34
C ILE A 164 -5.48 8.16 -5.87
N LEU A 165 -6.62 8.04 -6.55
CA LEU A 165 -6.65 8.07 -8.03
C LEU A 165 -6.21 9.43 -8.57
N VAL A 166 -6.70 10.53 -8.01
CA VAL A 166 -6.28 11.90 -8.38
C VAL A 166 -4.77 12.09 -8.17
N LEU A 167 -4.23 11.66 -7.03
CA LEU A 167 -2.79 11.74 -6.76
C LEU A 167 -1.95 10.89 -7.73
N LYS A 168 -2.42 9.69 -8.09
CA LYS A 168 -1.75 8.85 -9.09
C LYS A 168 -1.74 9.51 -10.47
N LEU A 169 -2.85 10.11 -10.88
CA LEU A 169 -2.93 10.84 -12.15
C LEU A 169 -1.97 12.04 -12.16
N ALA A 170 -1.96 12.85 -11.10
CA ALA A 170 -1.03 13.97 -10.96
C ALA A 170 0.44 13.51 -10.99
N SER A 171 0.76 12.38 -10.35
CA SER A 171 2.12 11.80 -10.39
C SER A 171 2.51 11.34 -11.80
N ILE A 172 1.59 10.76 -12.57
CA ILE A 172 1.84 10.35 -13.95
C ILE A 172 2.08 11.57 -14.84
N GLU A 173 1.26 12.62 -14.68
CA GLU A 173 1.39 13.87 -15.43
C GLU A 173 2.73 14.57 -15.14
N ALA A 174 3.15 14.64 -13.88
CA ALA A 174 4.44 15.19 -13.48
C ALA A 174 5.63 14.41 -14.07
N GLU A 175 5.57 13.07 -14.08
CA GLU A 175 6.64 12.26 -14.69
C GLU A 175 6.66 12.42 -16.22
N LYS A 176 5.49 12.57 -16.87
CA LYS A 176 5.42 12.88 -18.30
C LYS A 176 6.06 14.22 -18.61
N GLU A 177 5.79 15.26 -17.82
CA GLU A 177 6.43 16.58 -17.97
C GLU A 177 7.95 16.50 -17.80
N LYS A 178 8.42 15.79 -16.78
CA LYS A 178 9.85 15.53 -16.56
C LYS A 178 10.50 14.83 -17.76
N CYS A 179 9.86 13.82 -18.34
CA CYS A 179 10.35 13.15 -19.55
C CYS A 179 10.44 14.11 -20.76
N MET A 180 9.45 14.99 -20.94
CA MET A 180 9.52 16.00 -22.02
C MET A 180 10.68 16.98 -21.81
N VAL A 181 10.89 17.45 -20.58
CA VAL A 181 12.00 18.35 -20.24
C VAL A 181 13.37 17.69 -20.45
N LEU A 182 13.51 16.40 -20.11
CA LEU A 182 14.74 15.66 -20.36
C LEU A 182 15.02 15.53 -21.86
N SER A 183 14.01 15.19 -22.66
CA SER A 183 14.15 15.11 -24.12
C SER A 183 14.54 16.45 -24.76
N ASP A 184 14.00 17.57 -24.27
CA ASP A 184 14.40 18.92 -24.72
C ASP A 184 15.87 19.23 -24.37
N LYS A 185 16.29 18.87 -23.15
CA LYS A 185 17.69 19.04 -22.73
C LYS A 185 18.65 18.19 -23.56
N ASP A 186 18.28 16.95 -23.86
CA ASP A 186 19.09 16.05 -24.69
C ASP A 186 19.23 16.61 -26.10
N ALA A 187 18.14 17.09 -26.72
CA ALA A 187 18.18 17.75 -28.03
C ALA A 187 19.07 19.01 -28.03
N ARG A 188 19.03 19.80 -26.96
CA ARG A 188 19.89 20.99 -26.80
C ARG A 188 21.36 20.62 -26.60
N LEU A 189 21.65 19.52 -25.90
CA LEU A 189 23.01 19.01 -25.74
C LEU A 189 23.58 18.51 -27.06
N GLU A 190 22.78 17.76 -27.83
CA GLU A 190 23.17 17.28 -29.16
C GLU A 190 23.50 18.44 -30.10
N LEU A 191 22.64 19.47 -30.16
CA LEU A 191 22.92 20.71 -30.91
C LEU A 191 24.20 21.41 -30.41
N GLY A 192 24.42 21.46 -29.09
CA GLY A 192 25.64 22.02 -28.51
C GLY A 192 26.90 21.24 -28.91
N MET A 193 26.82 19.91 -29.00
CA MET A 193 27.91 19.06 -29.45
C MET A 193 28.24 19.28 -30.93
N GLU A 194 27.23 19.40 -31.79
CA GLU A 194 27.40 19.72 -33.20
C GLU A 194 28.10 21.07 -33.40
N MET A 195 27.66 22.11 -32.68
CA MET A 195 28.29 23.43 -32.73
C MET A 195 29.76 23.39 -32.25
N ALA A 196 30.04 22.62 -31.19
CA ALA A 196 31.40 22.45 -30.69
C ALA A 196 32.30 21.70 -31.70
N ALA A 197 31.78 20.67 -32.36
CA ALA A 197 32.48 19.93 -33.40
C ALA A 197 32.81 20.86 -34.60
N GLN A 198 31.85 21.69 -35.02
CA GLN A 198 32.06 22.67 -36.09
C GLN A 198 33.12 23.72 -35.70
N ALA A 199 33.08 24.22 -34.47
CA ALA A 199 34.09 25.17 -33.98
C ALA A 199 35.49 24.52 -33.92
N GLN A 200 35.57 23.25 -33.52
CA GLN A 200 36.83 22.50 -33.50
C GLN A 200 37.39 22.31 -34.91
N GLU A 201 36.55 22.00 -35.90
CA GLU A 201 36.96 21.91 -37.31
C GLU A 201 37.55 23.24 -37.81
N GLN A 202 36.91 24.38 -37.50
CA GLN A 202 37.43 25.70 -37.86
C GLN A 202 38.78 25.99 -37.20
N VAL A 203 38.96 25.63 -35.93
CA VAL A 203 40.24 25.79 -35.23
C VAL A 203 41.33 24.93 -35.87
N GLU A 204 41.03 23.69 -36.25
CA GLU A 204 42.00 22.84 -36.97
C GLU A 204 42.35 23.40 -38.35
N ASP A 205 41.39 23.96 -39.09
CA ASP A 205 41.66 24.62 -40.37
C ASP A 205 42.53 25.88 -40.18
N MET A 206 42.27 26.67 -39.13
CA MET A 206 43.11 27.81 -38.75
C MET A 206 44.53 27.37 -38.36
N LYS A 207 44.69 26.25 -37.63
CA LYS A 207 46.02 25.70 -37.29
C LYS A 207 46.81 25.33 -38.53
N LYS A 208 46.21 24.63 -39.50
CA LYS A 208 46.85 24.29 -40.78
C LYS A 208 47.30 25.53 -41.55
N ARG A 209 46.48 26.58 -41.58
CA ARG A 209 46.84 27.87 -42.19
C ARG A 209 48.03 28.52 -41.48
N LEU A 210 48.05 28.49 -40.15
CA LEU A 210 49.18 29.02 -39.36
C LEU A 210 50.48 28.23 -39.63
N GLU A 211 50.41 26.91 -39.77
CA GLU A 211 51.57 26.08 -40.12
C GLU A 211 52.15 26.46 -41.49
N ILE A 212 51.30 26.67 -42.50
CA ILE A 212 51.72 27.16 -43.82
C ILE A 212 52.37 28.55 -43.72
N ILE A 213 51.79 29.47 -42.94
CA ILE A 213 52.36 30.80 -42.74
C ILE A 213 53.75 30.69 -42.10
N GLN A 214 53.91 29.86 -41.07
CA GLN A 214 55.18 29.65 -40.40
C GLN A 214 56.25 29.04 -41.34
N GLU A 215 55.88 28.10 -42.21
CA GLU A 215 56.78 27.61 -43.25
C GLU A 215 57.22 28.70 -44.23
N LEU A 216 56.29 29.58 -44.64
CA LEU A 216 56.59 30.70 -45.52
C LEU A 216 57.49 31.74 -44.84
N GLU A 217 57.24 32.05 -43.57
CA GLU A 217 58.11 32.92 -42.76
C GLU A 217 59.52 32.35 -42.62
N ASN A 218 59.66 31.04 -42.37
CA ASN A 218 60.96 30.37 -42.33
C ASN A 218 61.70 30.45 -43.68
N LYS A 219 60.98 30.22 -44.80
CA LYS A 219 61.54 30.38 -46.16
C LYS A 219 61.96 31.82 -46.42
N LEU A 220 61.17 32.80 -45.98
CA LEU A 220 61.48 34.21 -46.11
C LEU A 220 62.72 34.58 -45.31
N LEU A 221 62.84 34.11 -44.06
CA LEU A 221 64.00 34.34 -43.20
C LEU A 221 65.26 33.74 -43.80
N ALA A 222 65.20 32.51 -44.32
CA ALA A 222 66.34 31.88 -45.01
C ALA A 222 66.76 32.68 -46.25
N LYS A 223 65.80 33.19 -47.04
CA LYS A 223 66.08 34.08 -48.18
C LYS A 223 66.67 35.42 -47.72
N SER A 224 66.21 35.98 -46.61
CA SER A 224 66.75 37.22 -46.04
C SER A 224 68.23 37.05 -45.67
N VAL A 225 68.58 35.96 -44.97
CA VAL A 225 69.97 35.64 -44.64
C VAL A 225 70.84 35.49 -45.90
N LEU A 226 70.31 34.87 -46.96
CA LEU A 226 71.01 34.78 -48.25
C LEU A 226 71.22 36.15 -48.90
N VAL A 227 70.21 37.03 -48.90
CA VAL A 227 70.33 38.39 -49.41
C VAL A 227 71.38 39.18 -48.63
N ASP A 228 71.38 39.08 -47.31
CA ASP A 228 72.38 39.73 -46.45
C ASP A 228 73.81 39.22 -46.78
N SER A 229 73.96 37.91 -47.01
CA SER A 229 75.23 37.30 -47.44
C SER A 229 75.68 37.80 -48.82
N LEU A 230 74.77 37.79 -49.82
CA LEU A 230 75.07 38.28 -51.17
C LEU A 230 75.39 39.78 -51.18
N GLN A 231 74.72 40.57 -50.34
CA GLN A 231 75.00 41.99 -50.17
C GLN A 231 76.40 42.21 -49.55
N ALA A 232 76.80 41.38 -48.59
CA ALA A 232 78.15 41.41 -48.02
C ALA A 232 79.22 41.03 -49.06
N GLU A 233 79.01 39.96 -49.84
CA GLU A 233 79.89 39.55 -50.94
C GLU A 233 79.99 40.64 -52.02
N LEU A 234 78.88 41.28 -52.39
CA LEU A 234 78.86 42.39 -53.34
C LEU A 234 79.66 43.59 -52.84
N ASN A 235 79.52 43.94 -51.56
CA ASN A 235 80.30 45.01 -50.94
C ASN A 235 81.80 44.67 -50.95
N GLN A 236 82.17 43.43 -50.63
CA GLN A 236 83.55 42.95 -50.68
C GLN A 236 84.11 43.01 -52.11
N ALA A 237 83.35 42.58 -53.12
CA ALA A 237 83.74 42.67 -54.52
C ALA A 237 83.89 44.14 -54.97
N SER A 238 83.00 45.02 -54.54
CA SER A 238 83.08 46.46 -54.82
C SER A 238 84.32 47.11 -54.19
N GLU A 239 84.67 46.75 -52.95
CA GLU A 239 85.91 47.17 -52.30
C GLU A 239 87.14 46.63 -53.04
N LEU A 240 87.14 45.36 -53.46
CA LEU A 240 88.20 44.78 -54.28
C LEU A 240 88.36 45.51 -55.61
N VAL A 241 87.26 45.79 -56.33
CA VAL A 241 87.29 46.57 -57.58
C VAL A 241 87.77 47.98 -57.34
N SER A 242 87.34 48.64 -56.26
CA SER A 242 87.81 49.99 -55.90
C SER A 242 89.31 50.00 -55.58
N SER A 243 89.80 48.97 -54.88
CA SER A 243 91.23 48.78 -54.60
C SER A 243 92.03 48.46 -55.86
N SER A 244 91.48 47.64 -56.77
CA SER A 244 92.08 47.31 -58.06
C SER A 244 92.15 48.53 -58.97
N ASN A 245 91.05 49.29 -59.09
CA ASN A 245 91.02 50.55 -59.84
C ASN A 245 92.03 51.56 -59.28
N LYS A 246 92.24 51.59 -57.96
CA LYS A 246 93.30 52.40 -57.36
C LYS A 246 94.69 51.91 -57.79
N THR A 247 94.96 50.61 -57.73
CA THR A 247 96.24 50.05 -58.23
C THR A 247 96.45 50.26 -59.72
N VAL A 248 95.38 50.18 -60.54
CA VAL A 248 95.44 50.48 -61.97
C VAL A 248 95.68 51.97 -62.19
N SER A 249 95.02 52.84 -61.43
CA SER A 249 95.25 54.29 -61.49
C SER A 249 96.69 54.63 -61.12
N ASP A 250 97.24 54.01 -60.07
CA ASP A 250 98.62 54.16 -59.65
C ASP A 250 99.57 53.64 -60.74
N ALA A 251 99.32 52.44 -61.28
CA ALA A 251 100.09 51.87 -62.38
C ALA A 251 100.02 52.72 -63.67
N VAL A 252 98.88 53.31 -64.00
CA VAL A 252 98.72 54.23 -65.14
C VAL A 252 99.50 55.52 -64.88
N LYS A 253 99.49 56.03 -63.64
CA LYS A 253 100.30 57.19 -63.26
C LYS A 253 101.79 56.88 -63.40
N ASP A 254 102.23 55.72 -62.94
CA ASP A 254 103.61 55.25 -63.09
C ASP A 254 103.99 55.05 -64.55
N LEU A 255 103.10 54.46 -65.37
CA LEU A 255 103.33 54.26 -66.80
C LEU A 255 103.42 55.61 -67.55
N ASN A 256 102.57 56.57 -67.19
CA ASN A 256 102.67 57.93 -67.71
C ASN A 256 103.96 58.64 -67.29
N GLN A 257 104.42 58.42 -66.05
CA GLN A 257 105.72 58.91 -65.58
C GLN A 257 106.86 58.28 -66.36
N LEU A 258 106.83 56.95 -66.55
CA LEU A 258 107.83 56.19 -67.28
C LEU A 258 107.85 56.59 -68.76
N LYS A 259 106.69 56.90 -69.34
CA LYS A 259 106.57 57.48 -70.69
C LYS A 259 107.23 58.86 -70.77
N ALA A 260 107.05 59.71 -69.77
CA ALA A 260 107.73 61.01 -69.72
C ALA A 260 109.26 60.83 -69.61
N ASP A 261 109.72 59.91 -68.76
CA ASP A 261 111.15 59.58 -68.63
C ASP A 261 111.73 59.01 -69.94
N LEU A 262 110.95 58.21 -70.67
CA LEU A 262 111.35 57.67 -71.98
C LEU A 262 111.48 58.77 -73.04
N ILE A 263 110.57 59.75 -73.06
CA ILE A 263 110.66 60.93 -73.95
C ILE A 263 111.92 61.77 -73.62
N VAL A 264 112.27 61.89 -72.33
CA VAL A 264 113.53 62.54 -71.93
C VAL A 264 114.73 61.75 -72.44
N LYS A 265 114.76 60.43 -72.24
CA LYS A 265 115.83 59.58 -72.78
C LYS A 265 115.91 59.59 -74.31
N GLU A 266 114.78 59.73 -75.00
CA GLU A 266 114.75 59.84 -76.46
C GLU A 266 115.37 61.16 -76.93
N ARG A 267 115.17 62.26 -76.21
CA ARG A 267 115.90 63.52 -76.43
C ARG A 267 117.39 63.36 -76.14
N ASP A 268 117.75 62.73 -75.04
CA ASP A 268 119.17 62.49 -74.70
C ASP A 268 119.87 61.60 -75.75
N ASN A 269 119.17 60.60 -76.30
CA ASN A 269 119.66 59.80 -77.43
C ASN A 269 119.74 60.63 -78.72
N SER A 270 118.79 61.51 -78.99
CA SER A 270 118.84 62.40 -80.15
C SER A 270 120.05 63.36 -80.05
N ASP A 271 120.32 63.88 -78.86
CA ASP A 271 121.48 64.72 -78.55
C ASP A 271 122.80 63.92 -78.65
N GLN A 272 122.81 62.65 -78.22
CA GLN A 272 123.94 61.74 -78.46
C GLN A 272 124.14 61.43 -79.95
N THR A 273 123.06 61.32 -80.73
CA THR A 273 123.12 61.10 -82.19
C THR A 273 123.70 62.33 -82.89
N PHE A 274 123.40 63.53 -82.40
CA PHE A 274 124.02 64.78 -82.85
C PHE A 274 125.52 64.82 -82.51
N TYR A 275 125.90 64.38 -81.31
CA TYR A 275 127.32 64.24 -80.91
C TYR A 275 128.07 63.20 -81.75
N PHE A 276 127.42 62.10 -82.13
CA PHE A 276 127.98 61.08 -83.02
C PHE A 276 128.12 61.59 -84.46
N GLY A 277 127.13 62.33 -84.97
CA GLY A 277 127.20 62.96 -86.29
C GLY A 277 128.31 64.01 -86.39
N ALA A 278 128.57 64.77 -85.32
CA ALA A 278 129.70 65.70 -85.27
C ALA A 278 131.06 64.98 -85.36
N LEU A 279 131.23 63.89 -84.60
CA LEU A 279 132.44 63.06 -84.64
C LEU A 279 132.65 62.37 -86.00
N GLU A 280 131.58 61.97 -86.68
CA GLU A 280 131.63 61.37 -88.03
C GLU A 280 132.02 62.40 -89.10
N THR A 281 131.64 63.68 -88.94
CA THR A 281 132.12 64.76 -89.81
C THR A 281 133.57 65.17 -89.54
N GLU A 282 134.06 65.09 -88.29
CA GLU A 282 135.47 65.28 -87.96
C GLU A 282 136.36 64.14 -88.50
N LEU A 283 135.86 62.89 -88.51
CA LEU A 283 136.56 61.73 -89.10
C LEU A 283 136.71 61.88 -90.62
N ASN A 284 135.63 62.30 -91.32
CA ASN A 284 135.67 62.53 -92.76
C ASN A 284 136.52 63.77 -93.16
N GLN A 285 136.72 64.72 -92.25
CA GLN A 285 137.62 65.88 -92.45
C GLN A 285 139.09 65.54 -92.16
N SER A 286 139.34 64.55 -91.30
CA SER A 286 140.66 63.94 -91.05
C SER A 286 141.13 63.01 -92.18
N GLU A 287 140.22 62.42 -92.96
CA GLU A 287 140.58 61.56 -94.11
C GLU A 287 140.89 62.37 -95.39
N LEU A 288 140.36 63.59 -95.53
CA LEU A 288 140.60 64.45 -96.70
C LEU A 288 141.86 65.33 -96.56
N SER A 289 142.29 65.63 -95.32
CA SER A 289 143.56 66.34 -95.02
C SER A 289 144.74 65.39 -94.71
N ALA A 290 144.48 64.07 -94.72
CA ALA A 290 145.45 63.00 -94.99
C ALA A 290 145.43 62.66 -96.49
N ALA A 291 145.39 63.69 -97.33
CA ALA A 291 146.60 64.15 -97.98
C ALA A 291 147.35 63.00 -98.66
N GLU A 292 147.54 63.06 -99.97
CA GLU A 292 148.27 64.17 -100.61
C GLU A 292 149.70 64.36 -100.02
N ALA A 293 150.16 63.44 -99.16
CA ALA A 293 151.53 63.21 -98.72
C ALA A 293 152.05 61.80 -99.12
N ARG A 294 151.33 61.09 -100.01
CA ARG A 294 151.70 59.75 -100.52
C ARG A 294 151.94 59.69 -102.04
N THR A 295 152.33 60.81 -102.64
CA THR A 295 152.86 60.97 -104.01
C THR A 295 154.28 61.53 -103.96
N GLY A 296 155.19 60.82 -103.28
CA GLY A 296 156.60 61.25 -103.21
C GLY A 296 157.63 60.23 -102.71
N SER A 297 157.25 59.16 -102.01
CA SER A 297 158.25 58.37 -101.25
C SER A 297 158.11 56.86 -101.32
N VAL A 298 157.67 56.29 -102.45
CA VAL A 298 157.81 54.85 -102.74
C VAL A 298 158.34 54.62 -104.16
N LYS A 299 159.39 55.39 -104.51
CA LYS A 299 160.44 54.99 -105.48
C LYS A 299 161.56 54.18 -104.77
N SER A 300 161.42 53.90 -103.47
CA SER A 300 162.42 53.17 -102.65
C SER A 300 161.90 51.91 -101.93
N GLY A 301 160.60 51.59 -101.98
CA GLY A 301 160.05 50.34 -101.42
C GLY A 301 159.73 49.26 -102.46
N LEU A 302 159.69 49.65 -103.73
CA LEU A 302 159.42 48.78 -104.90
C LEU A 302 160.63 47.89 -105.28
N TYR A 303 161.70 47.90 -104.49
CA TYR A 303 162.88 47.04 -104.70
C TYR A 303 162.96 45.85 -103.72
N LEU A 304 162.13 45.78 -102.65
CA LEU A 304 162.31 44.72 -101.62
C LEU A 304 161.10 43.80 -101.38
N ALA A 305 159.85 44.21 -101.57
CA ALA A 305 158.70 43.34 -101.22
C ALA A 305 158.06 42.60 -102.41
N VAL A 306 158.43 42.95 -103.65
CA VAL A 306 158.20 42.10 -104.85
C VAL A 306 158.93 40.75 -104.72
N GLN A 307 159.89 40.62 -103.79
CA GLN A 307 160.50 39.33 -103.43
C GLN A 307 159.66 38.45 -102.49
N GLN A 308 158.60 38.95 -101.84
CA GLN A 308 157.81 38.17 -100.87
C GLN A 308 156.36 37.89 -101.30
N LEU A 309 155.90 38.50 -102.41
CA LEU A 309 154.68 38.10 -103.12
C LEU A 309 154.87 36.89 -104.06
N ALA A 310 156.08 36.33 -104.12
CA ALA A 310 156.39 35.13 -104.91
C ALA A 310 156.24 33.80 -104.14
N VAL A 311 155.86 33.82 -102.85
CA VAL A 311 155.82 32.60 -102.01
C VAL A 311 154.43 32.21 -101.50
N GLU A 312 153.49 33.13 -101.27
CA GLU A 312 152.21 32.74 -100.62
C GLU A 312 150.94 33.13 -101.37
N ALA A 313 151.08 33.33 -102.69
CA ALA A 313 150.00 33.11 -103.65
C ALA A 313 149.81 31.60 -103.96
N GLU A 314 150.49 30.71 -103.24
CA GLU A 314 150.40 29.25 -103.35
C GLU A 314 149.37 28.61 -102.39
N ALA A 315 148.57 29.41 -101.66
CA ALA A 315 147.56 28.89 -100.71
C ALA A 315 146.12 29.38 -100.98
N ALA A 316 145.79 29.61 -102.25
CA ALA A 316 144.42 29.64 -102.74
C ALA A 316 143.97 28.22 -103.15
N GLU A 317 143.70 27.32 -102.19
CA GLU A 317 142.94 26.08 -102.49
C GLU A 317 142.57 25.25 -101.24
N ARG A 318 141.68 25.74 -100.36
CA ARG A 318 140.70 24.85 -99.71
C ARG A 318 139.57 25.55 -98.95
N GLU A 319 138.39 24.93 -99.04
CA GLU A 319 137.33 25.02 -98.04
C GLU A 319 136.31 26.17 -98.14
N ASN A 320 135.86 26.40 -99.37
CA ASN A 320 134.53 26.92 -99.64
C ASN A 320 133.50 25.77 -99.71
N GLN A 321 133.08 25.16 -98.58
CA GLN A 321 131.93 24.24 -98.58
C GLN A 321 131.02 24.30 -97.33
N ARG A 322 129.71 24.34 -97.65
CA ARG A 322 128.49 23.91 -96.92
C ARG A 322 127.76 24.97 -96.05
N LEU A 323 126.80 25.74 -96.62
CA LEU A 323 125.34 25.44 -96.80
C LEU A 323 124.57 25.30 -95.46
N LYS A 324 123.37 25.83 -95.16
CA LYS A 324 122.16 26.39 -95.84
C LYS A 324 121.26 26.92 -94.67
N GLY A 325 120.50 28.03 -94.70
CA GLY A 325 119.25 28.33 -95.45
C GLY A 325 118.02 27.57 -94.89
N PHE A 326 116.77 28.04 -94.73
CA PHE A 326 116.01 29.29 -95.06
C PHE A 326 114.49 29.07 -94.68
N ASP A 327 113.70 30.14 -94.40
CA ASP A 327 112.24 30.36 -94.72
C ASP A 327 111.09 29.45 -94.16
N LYS A 328 109.78 29.74 -93.99
CA LYS A 328 108.81 30.89 -94.04
C LYS A 328 107.35 30.34 -93.77
N VAL A 329 106.38 31.21 -93.39
CA VAL A 329 104.95 31.31 -93.89
C VAL A 329 103.74 30.56 -93.22
N THR A 330 102.74 31.37 -92.74
CA THR A 330 101.20 31.33 -92.73
C THR A 330 100.40 30.04 -92.40
N GLU A 331 99.10 29.96 -92.07
CA GLU A 331 97.88 30.75 -91.66
C GLU A 331 96.77 29.71 -91.31
N GLU A 332 95.58 30.17 -90.84
CA GLU A 332 94.24 29.49 -90.80
C GLU A 332 93.94 28.48 -89.65
N SER A 333 92.72 28.24 -89.14
CA SER A 333 91.42 28.93 -88.99
C SER A 333 90.45 27.98 -88.19
N GLU A 334 89.44 28.57 -87.53
CA GLU A 334 88.07 28.10 -87.13
C GLU A 334 87.77 26.65 -86.65
N ASP A 335 86.95 26.50 -85.57
CA ASP A 335 85.64 25.79 -85.59
C ASP A 335 84.81 25.89 -84.26
N PHE A 336 83.47 25.85 -84.42
CA PHE A 336 82.27 25.95 -83.53
C PHE A 336 82.13 24.84 -82.43
N GLY A 337 81.20 24.79 -81.45
CA GLY A 337 79.97 25.51 -81.07
C GLY A 337 79.05 24.67 -80.13
N LEU A 338 78.16 25.36 -79.37
CA LEU A 338 76.78 25.02 -78.90
C LEU A 338 76.39 23.87 -77.90
N MET A 339 75.77 24.30 -76.78
CA MET A 339 74.35 24.11 -76.32
C MET A 339 73.75 22.83 -75.64
N HIS A 340 73.06 23.12 -74.50
CA HIS A 340 71.69 22.75 -74.03
C HIS A 340 71.26 21.39 -73.39
N THR A 341 70.80 21.51 -72.11
CA THR A 341 69.52 21.13 -71.42
C THR A 341 68.79 19.77 -71.52
N ASP A 342 68.39 19.32 -70.31
CA ASP A 342 67.15 18.66 -69.80
C ASP A 342 66.59 17.35 -70.39
N GLN A 343 66.14 16.42 -69.50
CA GLN A 343 64.74 15.92 -69.41
C GLN A 343 64.51 14.64 -68.53
N TYR A 344 63.44 14.68 -67.69
CA TYR A 344 62.33 13.69 -67.41
C TYR A 344 62.61 12.32 -66.74
N GLN A 345 61.75 11.60 -65.97
CA GLN A 345 60.27 11.37 -65.90
C GLN A 345 59.96 10.51 -64.60
N LYS A 346 58.95 10.70 -63.72
CA LYS A 346 57.47 10.40 -63.68
C LYS A 346 57.01 8.96 -63.27
N TYR A 347 55.94 8.89 -62.45
CA TYR A 347 54.97 7.80 -62.06
C TYR A 347 55.30 6.91 -60.82
N SER A 348 54.40 6.37 -59.96
CA SER A 348 52.92 6.17 -59.87
C SER A 348 52.39 5.80 -58.44
N CYS A 349 51.11 6.10 -58.18
CA CYS A 349 49.99 5.42 -57.45
C CYS A 349 50.13 4.41 -56.25
N GLN A 350 49.12 4.51 -55.35
CA GLN A 350 48.15 3.48 -54.84
C GLN A 350 48.01 3.23 -53.32
N ASP A 351 46.75 3.04 -52.92
CA ASP A 351 46.10 2.95 -51.59
C ASP A 351 46.49 1.76 -50.69
N VAL A 352 46.08 1.77 -49.41
CA VAL A 352 45.28 0.73 -48.70
C VAL A 352 45.22 0.95 -47.16
N GLU A 353 44.02 1.31 -46.71
CA GLU A 353 43.14 0.79 -45.62
C GLU A 353 43.53 0.65 -44.13
N ALA A 354 42.44 0.83 -43.36
CA ALA A 354 42.28 0.98 -41.93
C ALA A 354 41.67 -0.27 -41.25
N PHE A 355 41.65 -0.20 -39.92
CA PHE A 355 41.23 -1.20 -38.94
C PHE A 355 39.69 -1.35 -38.76
N GLN A 356 39.24 -2.61 -38.65
CA GLN A 356 38.28 -3.24 -37.68
C GLN A 356 37.32 -2.33 -36.86
N LYS A 357 36.02 -2.62 -36.63
CA LYS A 357 35.43 -3.78 -35.89
C LYS A 357 33.92 -3.52 -35.55
N ASN A 358 33.08 -4.57 -35.60
CA ASN A 358 31.93 -4.97 -34.75
C ASN A 358 30.67 -4.07 -34.54
N GLU A 359 29.46 -4.53 -34.17
CA GLU A 359 28.66 -5.79 -34.16
C GLU A 359 27.36 -5.51 -33.35
N SER A 360 26.22 -6.17 -33.70
CA SER A 360 25.02 -6.45 -32.85
C SER A 360 24.02 -5.29 -32.56
N ASN A 361 22.70 -5.43 -32.26
CA ASN A 361 21.67 -6.49 -32.27
C ASN A 361 20.28 -5.86 -31.94
N ALA A 362 19.18 -6.58 -32.24
CA ALA A 362 17.89 -6.66 -31.49
C ALA A 362 16.95 -5.42 -31.37
N GLU A 363 15.62 -5.47 -31.19
CA GLU A 363 14.49 -6.45 -31.30
C GLU A 363 13.20 -5.74 -30.79
N SER A 364 12.00 -6.28 -31.09
CA SER A 364 10.70 -6.15 -30.37
C SER A 364 9.74 -4.97 -30.74
N VAL A 365 8.38 -4.97 -30.65
CA VAL A 365 7.30 -5.91 -30.23
C VAL A 365 5.88 -5.25 -30.42
N LYS A 366 4.82 -6.06 -30.73
CA LYS A 366 3.31 -5.93 -30.48
C LYS A 366 2.51 -4.72 -31.05
N ARG A 367 1.16 -4.70 -31.19
CA ARG A 367 -0.03 -5.57 -31.51
C ARG A 367 -1.31 -4.78 -31.06
N ARG A 368 -2.42 -4.82 -31.84
CA ARG A 368 -3.90 -4.71 -31.50
C ARG A 368 -4.68 -4.23 -32.76
N ASN A 369 -5.99 -4.42 -33.02
CA ASN A 369 -7.22 -4.83 -32.30
C ASN A 369 -8.37 -5.15 -33.31
N GLU A 370 -9.60 -5.43 -32.82
CA GLU A 370 -10.98 -5.32 -33.43
C GLU A 370 -11.77 -6.65 -33.54
N ASN A 371 -13.10 -6.75 -33.48
CA ASN A 371 -14.23 -6.13 -32.75
C ASN A 371 -15.53 -6.92 -33.16
N ASP A 372 -16.53 -6.92 -32.27
CA ASP A 372 -18.01 -7.00 -32.45
C ASP A 372 -18.73 -8.06 -33.31
N ARG A 373 -19.81 -8.64 -32.74
CA ARG A 373 -21.05 -9.06 -33.43
C ARG A 373 -22.21 -9.35 -32.45
N ASN A 374 -23.37 -8.71 -32.68
CA ASN A 374 -24.64 -8.95 -31.99
C ASN A 374 -25.40 -10.12 -32.63
N ILE A 375 -26.17 -10.89 -31.84
CA ILE A 375 -26.97 -12.05 -32.30
C ILE A 375 -28.46 -11.79 -32.07
N THR A 376 -29.26 -12.01 -33.12
CA THR A 376 -30.74 -11.96 -33.10
C THR A 376 -31.26 -13.35 -33.44
N ILE A 377 -32.19 -13.89 -32.65
CA ILE A 377 -32.71 -15.27 -32.73
C ILE A 377 -34.08 -15.26 -33.42
N SER A 378 -34.37 -16.24 -34.28
CA SER A 378 -35.65 -16.28 -35.03
C SER A 378 -36.80 -16.83 -34.18
N LEU A 379 -38.03 -16.53 -34.60
CA LEU A 379 -39.25 -16.88 -33.86
C LEU A 379 -39.46 -18.41 -33.80
N GLU A 380 -39.08 -19.14 -34.85
CA GLU A 380 -39.19 -20.61 -34.87
C GLU A 380 -38.22 -21.27 -33.87
N GLU A 381 -37.03 -20.70 -33.65
CA GLU A 381 -36.08 -21.20 -32.65
C GLU A 381 -36.59 -20.96 -31.23
N TYR A 382 -37.33 -19.86 -30.99
CA TYR A 382 -37.96 -19.60 -29.71
C TYR A 382 -39.10 -20.59 -29.41
N GLU A 383 -39.97 -20.88 -30.38
CA GLU A 383 -41.05 -21.86 -30.21
C GLU A 383 -40.54 -23.31 -30.07
N PHE A 384 -39.40 -23.63 -30.70
CA PHE A 384 -38.72 -24.91 -30.52
C PHE A 384 -38.15 -25.07 -29.11
N LEU A 385 -37.62 -23.99 -28.52
CA LEU A 385 -37.13 -24.01 -27.13
C LEU A 385 -38.26 -24.26 -26.13
N ILE A 386 -39.43 -23.65 -26.32
CA ILE A 386 -40.58 -23.82 -25.41
C ILE A 386 -41.06 -25.29 -25.39
N ARG A 387 -41.20 -25.94 -26.55
CA ARG A 387 -41.59 -27.37 -26.62
C ARG A 387 -40.57 -28.32 -26.00
N LYS A 388 -39.29 -27.92 -25.95
CA LYS A 388 -38.22 -28.71 -25.35
C LYS A 388 -38.27 -28.68 -23.81
N VAL A 389 -38.74 -27.58 -23.23
CA VAL A 389 -38.91 -27.43 -21.77
C VAL A 389 -40.11 -28.25 -21.28
N GLU A 390 -41.22 -28.28 -22.03
CA GLU A 390 -42.41 -29.04 -21.65
C GLU A 390 -42.15 -30.56 -21.63
N LYS A 391 -41.36 -31.09 -22.59
CA LYS A 391 -40.93 -32.50 -22.58
C LYS A 391 -39.96 -32.85 -21.45
N ALA A 392 -39.18 -31.90 -20.94
CA ALA A 392 -38.28 -32.14 -19.82
C ALA A 392 -39.03 -32.29 -18.49
N GLY A 393 -40.21 -31.66 -18.33
CA GLY A 393 -41.04 -31.76 -17.13
C GLY A 393 -41.65 -33.15 -16.89
N GLU A 394 -41.91 -33.92 -17.95
CA GLU A 394 -42.47 -35.29 -17.83
C GLU A 394 -41.41 -36.35 -17.48
N PHE A 395 -40.13 -36.09 -17.73
CA PHE A 395 -39.04 -37.05 -17.49
C PHE A 395 -38.66 -37.16 -16.00
N LEU A 396 -38.73 -36.04 -15.26
CA LEU A 396 -38.38 -35.97 -13.84
C LEU A 396 -39.28 -36.81 -12.92
N ARG A 397 -40.47 -37.21 -13.36
CA ARG A 397 -41.43 -37.94 -12.51
C ARG A 397 -41.24 -39.46 -12.54
N ARG A 398 -40.33 -40.01 -13.37
CA ARG A 398 -40.16 -41.48 -13.58
C ARG A 398 -38.83 -42.06 -13.08
N GLU A 399 -37.81 -41.25 -12.79
CA GLU A 399 -36.45 -41.75 -12.52
C GLU A 399 -36.10 -42.07 -11.05
N SER A 400 -36.98 -41.80 -10.08
CA SER A 400 -36.65 -42.03 -8.66
C SER A 400 -36.61 -43.51 -8.22
N SER A 401 -36.92 -44.48 -9.09
CA SER A 401 -37.09 -45.87 -8.65
C SER A 401 -36.18 -46.92 -9.26
N ASN A 402 -35.33 -46.64 -10.26
CA ASN A 402 -34.43 -47.67 -10.82
C ASN A 402 -33.26 -47.05 -11.59
N MET A 403 -32.05 -46.99 -11.02
CA MET A 403 -30.83 -47.00 -11.85
C MET A 403 -29.63 -47.57 -11.09
N SER A 404 -29.18 -48.71 -11.59
CA SER A 404 -27.91 -49.37 -11.28
C SER A 404 -26.74 -48.40 -11.47
N ILE A 405 -25.81 -48.38 -10.52
CA ILE A 405 -24.59 -47.56 -10.54
C ILE A 405 -23.71 -48.00 -11.73
N THR A 406 -23.74 -47.23 -12.81
CA THR A 406 -22.77 -47.31 -13.90
C THR A 406 -21.40 -46.83 -13.39
N SER A 407 -20.32 -47.42 -13.88
CA SER A 407 -18.94 -47.19 -13.40
C SER A 407 -18.44 -45.75 -13.50
N GLU A 408 -19.05 -44.90 -14.35
CA GLU A 408 -18.74 -43.47 -14.46
C GLU A 408 -19.12 -42.68 -13.19
N ASN A 409 -20.27 -42.97 -12.58
CA ASN A 409 -20.69 -42.33 -11.32
C ASN A 409 -19.69 -42.59 -10.18
N LYS A 410 -18.96 -43.71 -10.22
CA LYS A 410 -17.94 -44.03 -9.23
C LYS A 410 -16.70 -43.16 -9.37
N TYR A 411 -16.29 -42.82 -10.60
CA TYR A 411 -15.15 -41.94 -10.85
C TYR A 411 -15.46 -40.49 -10.49
N GLU A 412 -16.63 -39.99 -10.86
CA GLU A 412 -17.07 -38.64 -10.49
C GLU A 412 -17.22 -38.48 -8.98
N SER A 413 -17.78 -39.47 -8.29
CA SER A 413 -17.87 -39.48 -6.83
C SER A 413 -16.48 -39.46 -6.16
N GLN A 414 -15.49 -40.17 -6.73
CA GLN A 414 -14.12 -40.12 -6.23
C GLN A 414 -13.44 -38.77 -6.49
N LEU A 415 -13.71 -38.14 -7.64
CA LEU A 415 -13.18 -36.81 -7.96
C LEU A 415 -13.73 -35.75 -7.00
N LEU A 416 -15.04 -35.73 -6.79
CA LEU A 416 -15.70 -34.83 -5.83
C LEU A 416 -15.19 -35.05 -4.40
N LYS A 417 -14.92 -36.31 -4.02
CA LYS A 417 -14.33 -36.61 -2.71
C LYS A 417 -12.93 -36.00 -2.55
N LYS A 418 -12.08 -36.08 -3.59
CA LYS A 418 -10.75 -35.45 -3.58
C LYS A 418 -10.85 -33.93 -3.54
N GLU A 419 -11.78 -33.35 -4.30
CA GLU A 419 -12.01 -31.90 -4.28
C GLU A 419 -12.49 -31.41 -2.91
N LEU A 420 -13.38 -32.17 -2.26
CA LEU A 420 -13.81 -31.88 -0.89
C LEU A 420 -12.66 -31.96 0.11
N GLU A 421 -11.77 -32.94 -0.02
CA GLU A 421 -10.60 -33.08 0.83
C GLU A 421 -9.62 -31.90 0.66
N ILE A 422 -9.38 -31.46 -0.58
CA ILE A 422 -8.59 -30.25 -0.88
C ILE A 422 -9.25 -29.01 -0.29
N ALA A 423 -10.58 -28.88 -0.40
CA ALA A 423 -11.32 -27.76 0.15
C ALA A 423 -11.26 -27.70 1.68
N ILE A 424 -11.32 -28.86 2.35
CA ILE A 424 -11.18 -28.98 3.81
C ILE A 424 -9.78 -28.52 4.25
N GLU A 425 -8.73 -28.95 3.55
CA GLU A 425 -7.35 -28.57 3.91
C GLU A 425 -7.12 -27.08 3.69
N LYS A 426 -7.62 -26.50 2.60
CA LYS A 426 -7.61 -25.06 2.36
C LYS A 426 -8.38 -24.28 3.45
N ASN A 427 -9.49 -24.82 3.95
CA ASN A 427 -10.23 -24.20 5.05
C ASN A 427 -9.42 -24.19 6.35
N ARG A 428 -8.68 -25.27 6.64
CA ARG A 428 -7.77 -25.33 7.80
C ARG A 428 -6.66 -24.28 7.71
N GLU A 429 -6.04 -24.13 6.55
CA GLU A 429 -5.01 -23.11 6.31
C GLU A 429 -5.57 -21.68 6.49
N LEU A 430 -6.79 -21.42 6.03
CA LEU A 430 -7.43 -20.12 6.24
C LEU A 430 -7.74 -19.86 7.72
N ARG A 431 -8.14 -20.87 8.48
CA ARG A 431 -8.35 -20.75 9.93
C ARG A 431 -7.06 -20.42 10.68
N THR A 432 -5.96 -21.10 10.37
CA THR A 432 -4.66 -20.80 11.02
C THR A 432 -4.15 -19.40 10.66
N ARG A 433 -4.34 -18.94 9.42
CA ARG A 433 -4.05 -17.55 9.03
C ARG A 433 -4.92 -16.53 9.77
N LEU A 434 -6.20 -16.84 9.98
CA LEU A 434 -7.11 -15.99 10.72
C LEU A 434 -6.68 -15.88 12.20
N GLU A 435 -6.35 -16.99 12.85
CA GLU A 435 -5.83 -17.00 14.22
C GLU A 435 -4.54 -16.20 14.36
N GLN A 436 -3.62 -16.31 13.39
CA GLN A 436 -2.41 -15.49 13.34
C GLN A 436 -2.74 -13.99 13.15
N ALA A 437 -3.74 -13.65 12.35
CA ALA A 437 -4.17 -12.27 12.17
C ALA A 437 -4.79 -11.69 13.46
N VAL A 438 -5.61 -12.48 14.17
CA VAL A 438 -6.23 -12.10 15.45
C VAL A 438 -5.15 -11.86 16.51
N THR A 439 -4.20 -12.78 16.68
CA THR A 439 -3.10 -12.61 17.65
C THR A 439 -2.24 -11.39 17.37
N ARG A 440 -1.99 -11.06 16.08
CA ARG A 440 -1.30 -9.81 15.70
C ARG A 440 -2.13 -8.57 16.03
N ALA A 441 -3.44 -8.61 15.79
CA ALA A 441 -4.34 -7.50 16.11
C ALA A 441 -4.39 -7.23 17.62
N GLU A 442 -4.53 -8.27 18.45
CA GLU A 442 -4.50 -8.16 19.92
C GLU A 442 -3.18 -7.60 20.44
N ALA A 443 -2.04 -8.01 19.85
CA ALA A 443 -0.73 -7.47 20.20
C ALA A 443 -0.61 -5.98 19.84
N ALA A 444 -1.14 -5.57 18.69
CA ALA A 444 -1.17 -4.17 18.27
C ALA A 444 -2.07 -3.32 19.18
N GLU A 445 -3.21 -3.84 19.63
CA GLU A 445 -4.10 -3.17 20.56
C GLU A 445 -3.44 -2.96 21.94
N LYS A 446 -2.76 -3.98 22.47
CA LYS A 446 -1.96 -3.85 23.70
C LYS A 446 -0.82 -2.84 23.55
N ALA A 447 -0.14 -2.82 22.40
CA ALA A 447 0.89 -1.81 22.14
C ALA A 447 0.30 -0.39 22.11
N LYS A 448 -0.86 -0.21 21.47
CA LYS A 448 -1.56 1.07 21.42
C LYS A 448 -1.92 1.60 22.81
N THR A 449 -2.51 0.76 23.66
CA THR A 449 -2.89 1.18 25.03
C THR A 449 -1.67 1.59 25.86
N THR A 450 -0.54 0.88 25.74
CA THR A 450 0.70 1.28 26.43
C THR A 450 1.27 2.62 25.95
N LEU A 451 1.13 2.96 24.67
CA LEU A 451 1.57 4.25 24.13
C LEU A 451 0.65 5.39 24.58
N GLU A 452 -0.68 5.16 24.60
CA GLU A 452 -1.65 6.13 25.11
C GLU A 452 -1.40 6.44 26.59
N ASP A 453 -1.11 5.43 27.41
CA ASP A 453 -0.72 5.61 28.81
C ASP A 453 0.57 6.42 28.97
N GLN A 454 1.60 6.14 28.15
CA GLN A 454 2.83 6.93 28.16
C GLN A 454 2.58 8.39 27.76
N GLN A 455 1.74 8.62 26.76
CA GLN A 455 1.37 9.96 26.30
C GLN A 455 0.62 10.73 27.39
N LYS A 456 -0.33 10.08 28.07
CA LYS A 456 -1.06 10.66 29.20
C LYS A 456 -0.10 11.08 30.33
N ARG A 457 0.83 10.20 30.74
CA ARG A 457 1.86 10.52 31.75
C ARG A 457 2.73 11.71 31.34
N ARG A 458 3.15 11.80 30.07
CA ARG A 458 3.91 12.96 29.55
C ARG A 458 3.10 14.25 29.61
N GLN A 459 1.80 14.21 29.29
CA GLN A 459 0.93 15.38 29.39
C GLN A 459 0.74 15.82 30.83
N GLU A 460 0.51 14.89 31.75
CA GLU A 460 0.42 15.18 33.20
C GLU A 460 1.72 15.80 33.72
N GLN A 461 2.88 15.29 33.33
CA GLN A 461 4.17 15.88 33.70
C GLN A 461 4.34 17.30 33.16
N LYS A 462 3.97 17.55 31.90
CA LYS A 462 3.97 18.91 31.32
C LYS A 462 3.04 19.85 32.09
N GLN A 463 1.86 19.40 32.48
CA GLN A 463 0.93 20.18 33.28
C GLN A 463 1.48 20.47 34.69
N ARG A 464 2.11 19.49 35.34
CA ARG A 464 2.78 19.68 36.64
C ARG A 464 3.91 20.70 36.56
N ILE A 465 4.76 20.63 35.53
CA ILE A 465 5.83 21.60 35.31
C ILE A 465 5.24 23.00 35.07
N LYS A 466 4.19 23.11 34.24
CA LYS A 466 3.52 24.39 33.99
C LYS A 466 2.94 24.98 35.29
N ALA A 467 2.28 24.15 36.11
CA ALA A 467 1.74 24.58 37.40
C ALA A 467 2.85 25.02 38.38
N ALA A 468 3.97 24.29 38.45
CA ALA A 468 5.11 24.66 39.29
C ALA A 468 5.74 26.00 38.86
N ILE A 469 5.88 26.24 37.55
CA ILE A 469 6.38 27.52 37.03
C ILE A 469 5.45 28.67 37.40
N VAL A 470 4.12 28.48 37.29
CA VAL A 470 3.13 29.49 37.68
C VAL A 470 3.22 29.76 39.19
N GLY A 471 3.29 28.71 40.02
CA GLY A 471 3.45 28.86 41.48
C GLY A 471 4.72 29.62 41.88
N LEU A 472 5.87 29.34 41.25
CA LEU A 472 7.11 30.10 41.49
C LEU A 472 6.99 31.58 41.10
N ARG A 473 6.22 31.87 40.04
CA ARG A 473 5.99 33.24 39.59
C ARG A 473 5.09 33.99 40.59
N GLU A 474 4.04 33.36 41.09
CA GLU A 474 3.15 33.91 42.13
C GLU A 474 3.89 34.14 43.47
N GLU A 475 4.78 33.22 43.86
CA GLU A 475 5.62 33.35 45.06
C GLU A 475 6.65 34.49 44.90
N SER A 476 7.19 34.68 43.69
CA SER A 476 8.10 35.80 43.40
C SER A 476 7.38 37.15 43.44
N THR A 477 6.15 37.23 42.92
CA THR A 477 5.35 38.47 42.94
C THR A 477 4.72 38.80 44.30
N SER A 478 4.52 37.81 45.17
CA SER A 478 4.00 38.04 46.54
C SER A 478 5.08 38.45 47.55
N ARG A 479 6.37 38.25 47.22
CA ARG A 479 7.50 38.64 48.07
C ARG A 479 7.94 40.10 47.92
N GLU A 480 7.49 40.81 46.87
CA GLU A 480 7.89 42.21 46.63
C GLU A 480 7.09 43.26 47.44
N PHE A 481 6.14 42.86 48.29
CA PHE A 481 5.32 43.80 49.10
C PHE A 481 5.29 43.54 50.62
N SER A 482 6.22 42.77 51.18
CA SER A 482 6.46 42.80 52.63
C SER A 482 7.81 43.45 52.95
N SER A 483 7.72 44.75 53.20
CA SER A 483 8.77 45.59 53.77
C SER A 483 9.46 44.88 54.94
N SER A 484 10.78 44.81 54.85
CA SER A 484 11.68 44.43 55.93
C SER A 484 11.48 45.37 57.13
N THR A 485 10.76 44.92 58.15
CA THR A 485 10.89 45.46 59.50
C THR A 485 12.16 44.86 60.09
N TYR A 486 13.19 45.71 60.20
CA TYR A 486 14.39 45.44 61.00
C TYR A 486 13.99 45.26 62.46
N GLU A 487 14.17 44.06 63.01
CA GLU A 487 14.38 43.89 64.45
C GLU A 487 15.40 42.77 64.66
N SER A 488 16.66 43.19 64.84
CA SER A 488 17.79 42.32 65.11
C SER A 488 17.79 41.90 66.58
N ALA A 489 17.66 40.59 66.83
CA ALA A 489 18.14 39.96 68.06
C ALA A 489 19.39 39.15 67.71
N PRO A 490 20.52 39.29 68.45
CA PRO A 490 21.77 38.62 68.11
C PRO A 490 21.64 37.13 68.42
N LYS A 491 21.56 36.30 67.37
CA LYS A 491 21.73 34.85 67.50
C LYS A 491 23.22 34.55 67.38
N GLU A 492 23.80 34.07 68.47
CA GLU A 492 25.14 33.47 68.50
C GLU A 492 25.25 32.42 67.40
N HIS A 493 26.07 32.71 66.38
CA HIS A 493 26.43 31.71 65.38
C HIS A 493 27.48 30.78 65.96
N GLN A 494 27.14 29.49 66.07
CA GLN A 494 28.11 28.45 66.35
C GLN A 494 29.19 28.45 65.25
N PRO A 495 30.49 28.39 65.60
CA PRO A 495 31.55 28.29 64.61
C PRO A 495 31.37 27.00 63.79
N LEU A 496 31.45 27.16 62.48
CA LEU A 496 31.15 26.17 61.43
C LEU A 496 31.80 24.80 61.66
N GLY A 497 32.93 24.75 62.38
CA GLY A 497 33.61 23.52 62.75
C GLY A 497 32.76 22.53 63.57
N LYS A 498 31.82 23.00 64.40
CA LYS A 498 30.89 22.13 65.15
C LYS A 498 29.79 21.54 64.25
N VAL A 499 29.36 22.28 63.23
CA VAL A 499 28.29 21.85 62.32
C VAL A 499 28.82 20.85 61.30
N LEU A 500 30.07 21.01 60.86
CA LEU A 500 30.69 20.16 59.84
C LEU A 500 31.36 18.90 60.40
N ASN A 501 31.30 18.67 61.72
CA ASN A 501 31.86 17.48 62.39
C ASN A 501 33.29 17.14 61.94
N MET A 502 34.10 18.16 61.68
CA MET A 502 35.49 17.99 61.25
C MET A 502 36.36 17.77 62.49
N LYS A 503 37.00 16.59 62.57
CA LYS A 503 38.05 16.32 63.55
C LYS A 503 39.33 17.00 63.08
N PHE A 504 39.83 17.97 63.85
CA PHE A 504 41.21 18.43 63.75
C PHE A 504 42.12 17.54 64.60
#